data_AF-A0A223S3M9-F1
#
_entry.id   AF-A0A223S3M9-F1
#
_cell.length_a   1.000
_cell.length_b   1.000
_cell.length_c   1.000
_cell.angle_alpha   90.00
_cell.angle_beta   90.00
_cell.angle_gamma   90.00
#
_symmetry.space_group_name_H-M   'P 1'
#
loop_
_entity.id
_entity.type
_entity.pdbx_description
1 polymer ?
#
loop_
_entity_poly.entity_id
_entity_poly.type
_entity_poly.pdbx_seq_one_letter_code
_entity_poly.pdbx_strand_id
1 'polypeptide(L)'
;MGGIGLLSACAVATDETPDGEEAVTRAAFERDGKTWPLKTDSAELRCYDGEVVTATVDGTEYQLNSQAQREGFPSIEPIWADAQGSPYDLKVNLGELIDAGIGLCATPQ
;
A
#
# COMPACT_ATOMS: atom_id res chain seq x y z
N MET A 1 10.61 -45.14 12.99
CA MET A 1 10.67 -43.97 13.90
C MET A 1 11.78 -43.08 13.34
N GLY A 2 11.61 -41.84 12.91
CA GLY A 2 10.47 -40.97 12.71
C GLY A 2 10.81 -40.04 11.53
N GLY A 3 9.78 -39.52 10.86
CA GLY A 3 9.90 -38.75 9.62
C GLY A 3 10.72 -37.46 9.76
N ILE A 4 11.46 -37.16 8.71
CA ILE A 4 12.10 -35.86 8.50
C ILE A 4 11.07 -34.97 7.80
N GLY A 5 10.87 -33.80 8.41
CA GLY A 5 9.76 -32.88 8.18
C GLY A 5 9.66 -32.32 6.77
N LEU A 6 8.43 -31.90 6.47
CA LEU A 6 8.00 -31.20 5.28
C LEU A 6 8.95 -30.04 4.93
N LEU A 7 9.55 -30.11 3.75
CA LEU A 7 10.11 -28.94 3.05
C LEU A 7 8.94 -28.02 2.70
N SER A 8 8.74 -26.97 3.51
CA SER A 8 7.83 -25.88 3.17
C SER A 8 8.50 -25.03 2.10
N ALA A 9 8.19 -25.31 0.84
CA ALA A 9 8.45 -24.39 -0.26
C ALA A 9 7.44 -23.23 -0.13
N CYS A 10 7.83 -22.15 0.55
CA CYS A 10 7.08 -20.91 0.49
C CYS A 10 7.35 -20.25 -0.87
N ALA A 11 6.29 -19.69 -1.45
CA ALA A 11 6.19 -19.25 -2.83
C ALA A 11 7.29 -18.26 -3.23
N VAL A 12 7.76 -18.37 -4.47
CA VAL A 12 8.49 -17.31 -5.16
C VAL A 12 7.47 -16.21 -5.53
N ALA A 13 7.19 -15.31 -4.58
CA ALA A 13 6.76 -13.97 -4.95
C ALA A 13 7.97 -13.30 -5.60
N THR A 14 7.76 -12.56 -6.69
CA THR A 14 8.80 -11.76 -7.34
C THR A 14 9.54 -10.94 -6.28
N ASP A 15 10.82 -11.28 -6.12
CA ASP A 15 11.72 -10.83 -5.05
C ASP A 15 12.22 -9.41 -5.37
N GLU A 16 11.30 -8.44 -5.41
CA GLU A 16 11.69 -7.03 -5.32
C GLU A 16 11.47 -6.65 -3.87
N THR A 17 12.59 -6.54 -3.15
CA THR A 17 12.54 -6.12 -1.75
C THR A 17 12.24 -4.62 -1.73
N PRO A 18 11.12 -4.16 -1.16
CA PRO A 18 10.77 -2.74 -1.17
C PRO A 18 11.79 -1.94 -0.39
N ASP A 19 12.24 -0.78 -0.88
CA ASP A 19 13.13 0.15 -0.17
C ASP A 19 12.63 0.49 1.24
N GLY A 20 11.32 0.47 1.45
CA GLY A 20 10.75 0.44 2.79
C GLY A 20 9.30 -0.02 2.78
N GLU A 21 8.86 -0.51 3.94
CA GLU A 21 7.48 -0.96 4.17
C GLU A 21 6.97 -0.50 5.53
N GLU A 22 5.68 -0.16 5.62
CA GLU A 22 5.03 0.22 6.88
C GLU A 22 3.55 -0.15 6.90
N ALA A 23 3.11 -0.78 8.00
CA ALA A 23 1.70 -1.00 8.27
C ALA A 23 1.05 0.30 8.81
N VAL A 24 0.06 0.82 8.08
CA VAL A 24 -0.65 2.05 8.41
C VAL A 24 -2.13 1.78 8.66
N THR A 25 -2.74 2.59 9.53
CA THR A 25 -4.16 2.47 9.88
C THR A 25 -4.87 3.81 9.75
N ARG A 26 -6.18 3.76 9.45
CA ARG A 26 -7.06 4.93 9.48
C ARG A 26 -6.96 5.71 10.79
N ALA A 27 -7.05 5.00 11.91
CA ALA A 27 -7.01 5.61 13.23
C ALA A 27 -5.69 6.34 13.51
N ALA A 28 -4.56 5.82 13.02
CA ALA A 28 -3.27 6.51 13.14
C ALA A 28 -3.21 7.78 12.26
N PHE A 29 -3.65 7.68 11.01
CA PHE A 29 -3.72 8.83 10.09
C PHE A 29 -4.59 9.96 10.63
N GLU A 30 -5.79 9.63 11.09
CA GLU A 30 -6.75 10.59 11.62
C GLU A 30 -6.27 11.24 12.92
N ARG A 31 -5.59 10.47 13.79
CA ARG A 31 -4.96 11.00 15.00
C ARG A 31 -3.89 12.04 14.69
N ASP A 32 -3.21 11.91 13.54
CA ASP A 32 -2.20 12.85 13.06
C ASP A 32 -2.81 14.01 12.24
N GLY A 33 -4.15 14.11 12.19
CA GLY A 33 -4.88 15.17 11.50
C GLY A 33 -5.00 14.99 9.99
N LYS A 34 -4.64 13.80 9.47
CA LYS A 34 -4.72 13.44 8.05
C LYS A 34 -6.06 12.80 7.71
N THR A 35 -6.45 12.83 6.44
CA THR A 35 -7.65 12.15 5.95
C THR A 35 -7.30 10.79 5.38
N TRP A 36 -7.92 9.73 5.89
CA TRP A 36 -7.70 8.39 5.37
C TRP A 36 -8.43 8.15 4.04
N PRO A 37 -7.73 7.77 2.94
CA PRO A 37 -8.35 7.74 1.62
C PRO A 37 -8.87 6.36 1.19
N LEU A 38 -8.74 5.32 2.00
CA LEU A 38 -9.13 3.96 1.63
C LEU A 38 -10.44 3.54 2.32
N LYS A 39 -11.22 2.69 1.65
CA LYS A 39 -12.44 2.07 2.20
C LYS A 39 -12.13 1.14 3.37
N THR A 40 -10.95 0.52 3.37
CA THR A 40 -10.47 -0.36 4.45
C THR A 40 -9.94 0.44 5.63
N ASP A 41 -9.73 -0.20 6.78
CA ASP A 41 -9.22 0.46 7.99
C ASP A 41 -7.69 0.46 8.09
N SER A 42 -7.02 -0.33 7.25
CA SER A 42 -5.56 -0.46 7.22
C SER A 42 -5.05 -0.83 5.83
N ALA A 43 -3.75 -0.59 5.63
CA ALA A 43 -2.98 -1.03 4.48
C ALA A 43 -1.51 -1.21 4.90
N GLU A 44 -0.76 -1.98 4.13
CA GLU A 44 0.70 -1.98 4.19
C GLU A 44 1.22 -1.15 3.03
N LEU A 45 1.90 -0.04 3.32
CA LEU A 45 2.55 0.78 2.32
C LEU A 45 3.91 0.20 1.99
N ARG A 46 4.29 0.28 0.72
CA ARG A 46 5.63 -0.07 0.26
C ARG A 46 6.14 0.97 -0.71
N CYS A 47 7.45 1.16 -0.72
CA CYS A 47 8.17 1.89 -1.75
C CYS A 47 9.17 0.97 -2.46
N TYR A 48 9.25 1.06 -3.79
CA TYR A 48 10.30 0.41 -4.59
C TYR A 48 11.01 1.46 -5.46
N ASP A 49 12.25 1.17 -5.82
CA ASP A 49 13.09 1.97 -6.73
C ASP A 49 13.10 3.48 -6.45
N GLY A 50 12.96 3.86 -5.18
CA GLY A 50 12.98 5.24 -4.72
C GLY A 50 11.72 6.07 -5.03
N GLU A 51 10.76 5.55 -5.80
CA GLU A 51 9.61 6.33 -6.28
C GLU A 51 8.33 5.55 -6.58
N VAL A 52 8.34 4.22 -6.59
CA VAL A 52 7.17 3.37 -6.86
C VAL A 52 6.42 3.13 -5.55
N VAL A 53 5.24 3.74 -5.39
CA VAL A 53 4.48 3.63 -4.13
C VAL A 53 3.23 2.80 -4.31
N THR A 54 3.07 1.79 -3.44
CA THR A 54 1.95 0.84 -3.46
C THR A 54 1.28 0.72 -2.08
N ALA A 55 0.07 0.15 -2.07
CA ALA A 55 -0.63 -0.26 -0.86
C ALA A 55 -1.14 -1.69 -0.99
N THR A 56 -0.74 -2.56 -0.07
CA THR A 56 -1.26 -3.92 0.05
C THR A 56 -2.45 -3.97 0.97
N VAL A 57 -3.57 -4.46 0.46
CA VAL A 57 -4.84 -4.65 1.17
C VAL A 57 -5.40 -6.02 0.81
N ASP A 58 -5.71 -6.84 1.82
CA ASP A 58 -6.24 -8.20 1.65
C ASP A 58 -5.43 -9.07 0.67
N GLY A 59 -4.11 -8.88 0.66
CA GLY A 59 -3.17 -9.61 -0.21
C GLY A 59 -3.09 -9.12 -1.65
N THR A 60 -3.81 -8.04 -2.01
CA THR A 60 -3.64 -7.37 -3.31
C THR A 60 -2.86 -6.08 -3.12
N GLU A 61 -1.80 -5.91 -3.89
CA GLU A 61 -0.97 -4.71 -3.91
C GLU A 61 -1.40 -3.77 -5.03
N TYR A 62 -1.86 -2.57 -4.68
CA TYR A 62 -2.43 -1.60 -5.61
C TYR A 62 -1.49 -0.41 -5.85
N GLN A 63 -1.57 0.16 -7.04
CA GLN A 63 -0.85 1.38 -7.38
C GLN A 63 -1.37 2.58 -6.58
N LEU A 64 -0.48 3.35 -5.93
CA LEU A 64 -0.85 4.64 -5.33
C LEU A 64 -0.41 5.83 -6.17
N ASN A 65 0.61 5.69 -7.02
CA ASN A 65 1.12 6.78 -7.85
C ASN A 65 1.34 6.35 -9.31
N SER A 66 1.68 7.33 -10.16
CA SER A 66 1.88 7.09 -11.59
C SER A 66 3.04 6.15 -11.92
N GLN A 67 4.04 6.02 -11.03
CA GLN A 67 5.15 5.11 -11.23
C GLN A 67 4.70 3.66 -10.99
N ALA A 68 3.98 3.39 -9.89
CA ALA A 68 3.34 2.09 -9.67
C ALA A 68 2.34 1.74 -10.79
N GLN A 69 1.62 2.72 -11.34
CA GLN A 69 0.80 2.47 -12.53
C GLN A 69 1.63 2.03 -13.74
N ARG A 70 2.80 2.65 -13.99
CA ARG A 70 3.69 2.31 -15.10
C ARG A 70 4.31 0.92 -14.96
N GLU A 71 4.59 0.51 -13.72
CA GLU A 71 5.04 -0.84 -13.38
C GLU A 71 3.92 -1.90 -13.49
N GLY A 72 2.67 -1.47 -13.71
CA GLY A 72 1.55 -2.37 -13.99
C GLY A 72 0.81 -2.87 -12.76
N PHE A 73 1.02 -2.26 -11.58
CA PHE A 73 0.23 -2.55 -10.40
C PHE A 73 -1.27 -2.23 -10.64
N PRO A 74 -2.20 -3.04 -10.11
CA PRO A 74 -3.62 -2.86 -10.30
C PRO A 74 -4.11 -1.51 -9.74
N SER A 75 -5.16 -0.97 -10.37
CA SER A 75 -5.77 0.30 -9.95
C SER A 75 -6.35 0.23 -8.54
N ILE A 76 -6.08 1.27 -7.73
CA ILE A 76 -6.65 1.47 -6.38
C ILE A 76 -8.16 1.70 -6.35
N GLU A 77 -8.79 2.01 -7.49
CA GLU A 77 -10.22 2.34 -7.62
C GLU A 77 -11.19 1.45 -6.81
N PRO A 78 -11.05 0.11 -6.76
CA PRO A 78 -11.94 -0.74 -5.98
C PRO A 78 -11.98 -0.38 -4.49
N ILE A 79 -10.84 0.03 -3.93
CA ILE A 79 -10.67 0.33 -2.50
C ILE A 79 -10.52 1.82 -2.19
N TRP A 80 -10.56 2.69 -3.20
CA TRP A 80 -10.47 4.14 -3.02
C TRP A 80 -11.79 4.73 -2.51
N ALA A 81 -11.75 5.33 -1.32
CA ALA A 81 -12.91 5.92 -0.66
C ALA A 81 -13.46 7.13 -1.42
N ASP A 82 -14.79 7.21 -1.44
CA ASP A 82 -15.52 8.36 -1.96
C ASP A 82 -15.50 9.50 -0.92
N ALA A 83 -15.34 10.73 -1.40
CA ALA A 83 -15.40 11.92 -0.57
C ALA A 83 -16.86 12.19 -0.19
N GLN A 84 -17.19 11.97 1.08
CA GLN A 84 -18.54 12.15 1.60
C GLN A 84 -19.08 13.57 1.33
N GLY A 85 -20.32 13.65 0.85
CA GLY A 85 -21.00 14.93 0.57
C GLY A 85 -20.62 15.58 -0.77
N SER A 86 -19.80 14.92 -1.59
CA SER A 86 -19.52 15.39 -2.95
C SER A 86 -20.67 15.05 -3.91
N PRO A 87 -21.20 16.02 -4.68
CA PRO A 87 -22.21 15.74 -5.71
C PRO A 87 -21.60 15.21 -7.03
N TYR A 88 -20.29 14.97 -7.08
CA TYR A 88 -19.55 14.62 -8.31
C TYR A 88 -18.78 13.32 -8.21
N ASP A 89 -19.16 12.41 -7.29
CA ASP A 89 -18.45 11.13 -7.06
C ASP A 89 -16.94 11.31 -6.89
N LEU A 90 -16.53 12.41 -6.24
CA LEU A 90 -15.13 12.69 -5.99
C LEU A 90 -14.55 11.66 -5.03
N LYS A 91 -13.27 11.37 -5.18
CA LYS A 91 -12.52 10.52 -4.26
C LYS A 91 -11.82 11.33 -3.18
N VAL A 92 -11.54 10.70 -2.04
CA VAL A 92 -10.68 11.29 -1.00
C VAL A 92 -9.26 11.48 -1.54
N ASN A 93 -8.60 12.57 -1.17
CA ASN A 93 -7.25 12.86 -1.66
C ASN A 93 -6.24 11.77 -1.24
N LEU A 94 -5.50 11.17 -2.20
CA LEU A 94 -4.47 10.15 -1.93
C LEU A 94 -3.12 10.73 -1.50
N GLY A 95 -2.90 12.02 -1.70
CA GLY A 95 -1.61 12.69 -1.54
C GLY A 95 -0.97 12.41 -0.18
N GLU A 96 -1.73 12.51 0.92
CA GLU A 96 -1.19 12.26 2.26
C GLU A 96 -0.73 10.81 2.47
N LEU A 97 -1.35 9.84 1.79
CA LEU A 97 -0.96 8.44 1.81
C LEU A 97 0.25 8.17 0.90
N ILE A 98 0.28 8.81 -0.27
CA ILE A 98 1.43 8.75 -1.20
C ILE A 98 2.67 9.34 -0.53
N ASP A 99 2.55 10.50 0.12
CA ASP A 99 3.66 11.16 0.82
C ASP A 99 4.21 10.28 1.95
N ALA A 100 3.33 9.56 2.66
CA ALA A 100 3.76 8.58 3.65
C ALA A 100 4.58 7.45 3.01
N GLY A 101 4.13 6.91 1.87
CA GLY A 101 4.87 5.89 1.12
C GLY A 101 6.19 6.39 0.54
N ILE A 102 6.25 7.62 0.01
CA ILE A 102 7.50 8.25 -0.44
C ILE A 102 8.51 8.40 0.72
N GLY A 103 8.03 8.65 1.94
CA GLY A 103 8.85 8.69 3.14
C GLY A 103 9.62 7.38 3.39
N LEU A 104 9.07 6.24 2.96
CA LEU A 104 9.69 4.92 3.10
C LEU A 104 10.85 4.69 2.14
N CYS A 105 10.89 5.39 1.01
CA CYS A 105 11.96 5.27 0.03
C CYS A 105 13.33 5.77 0.54
N ALA A 106 13.32 6.58 1.60
CA ALA A 106 14.54 7.12 2.21
C ALA A 106 15.05 6.29 3.40
N THR A 107 14.35 5.22 3.77
CA THR A 107 14.75 4.34 4.88
C THR A 107 15.71 3.26 4.38
N PRO A 108 16.92 3.13 4.95
CA PRO A 108 17.74 1.95 4.69
C PRO A 108 17.07 0.72 5.31
N GLN A 109 16.91 -0.33 4.51
CA GLN A 109 16.44 -1.65 4.93
C GLN A 109 17.45 -2.38 5.84
#